data_AF-A0A954PKD4-F1
#
_entry.id   AF-A0A954PKD4-F1
#
_cell.length_a   1.000
_cell.length_b   1.000
_cell.length_c   1.000
_cell.angle_alpha   90.00
_cell.angle_beta   90.00
_cell.angle_gamma   90.00
#
_symmetry.space_group_name_H-M   'P 1'
#
loop_
_entity.id
_entity.type
_entity.pdbx_description
1 polymer ?
#
loop_
_entity_poly.entity_id
_entity_poly.type
_entity_poly.pdbx_seq_one_letter_code
_entity_poly.pdbx_strand_id
1 'polypeptide(L)'
;MTFLSPQAKVTAGSYPFNHLLIENVFTETLAANLSRLFCQLIRRAKPIGKVGEVGELIYDALNFTPLLEHVRSTAIAALASPGLRRFLASAFRLRLDENVMVGMHRHNPPSRPGWSHTDFAVVSFPNEPPNHQGLRWYYQGCNCHYSDDSRDRQPQAIKTARAIACLYYTANDPWVEGMGGETGLYSDLGKRLVGKIPPRNNSLFAFEISPISYHAYLGSETRQRNTYVWWYHAQPSYLLHRHRAASEYKLQHQLDPWDRWTDADVPKFETASLPTSQEAE
;
A
#
# COMPACT_ATOMS: atom_id res chain seq x y z
N MET A 1 10.14 13.45 19.81
CA MET A 1 10.94 12.23 19.53
C MET A 1 11.04 12.05 18.03
N THR A 2 12.26 11.98 17.50
CA THR A 2 12.53 11.67 16.09
C THR A 2 12.28 10.18 15.90
N PHE A 3 11.33 9.81 15.03
CA PHE A 3 10.98 8.41 14.76
C PHE A 3 11.98 7.76 13.79
N LEU A 4 12.65 8.56 12.97
CA LEU A 4 13.70 8.10 12.07
C LEU A 4 14.99 7.86 12.85
N SER A 5 15.68 6.79 12.47
CA SER A 5 17.04 6.53 12.91
C SER A 5 17.99 7.65 12.44
N PRO A 6 18.97 8.09 13.25
CA PRO A 6 20.03 8.97 12.75
C PRO A 6 20.93 8.28 11.71
N GLN A 7 20.88 6.94 11.61
CA GLN A 7 21.56 6.15 10.59
C GLN A 7 20.69 5.89 9.35
N ALA A 8 19.50 6.50 9.25
CA ALA A 8 18.61 6.29 8.12
C ALA A 8 19.26 6.81 6.82
N LYS A 9 19.28 5.96 5.80
CA LYS A 9 19.75 6.32 4.46
C LYS A 9 18.57 6.35 3.49
N VAL A 10 18.32 7.52 2.90
CA VAL A 10 17.23 7.71 1.94
C VAL A 10 17.79 7.68 0.53
N THR A 11 17.24 6.80 -0.30
CA THR A 11 17.48 6.75 -1.75
C THR A 11 16.17 7.05 -2.47
N ALA A 12 16.16 8.09 -3.30
CA ALA A 12 14.99 8.46 -4.10
C ALA A 12 15.16 7.96 -5.54
N GLY A 13 14.06 7.50 -6.14
CA GLY A 13 13.98 7.13 -7.55
C GLY A 13 12.69 7.66 -8.16
N SER A 14 12.72 7.96 -9.46
CA SER A 14 11.56 8.48 -10.22
C SER A 14 11.16 7.59 -11.38
N TYR A 15 12.01 6.63 -11.76
CA TYR A 15 11.71 5.65 -12.80
C TYR A 15 11.51 4.26 -12.18
N PRO A 16 10.44 3.52 -12.50
CA PRO A 16 9.35 3.88 -13.43
C PRO A 16 8.30 4.84 -12.84
N PHE A 17 8.34 5.08 -11.53
CA PHE A 17 7.49 6.04 -10.81
C PHE A 17 8.21 6.56 -9.56
N ASN A 18 7.70 7.62 -8.95
CA ASN A 18 8.28 8.23 -7.75
C ASN A 18 8.24 7.28 -6.56
N HIS A 19 9.42 6.97 -6.01
CA HIS A 19 9.58 6.09 -4.86
C HIS A 19 10.79 6.47 -3.99
N LEU A 20 10.76 5.97 -2.77
CA LEU A 20 11.81 6.10 -1.77
C LEU A 20 12.15 4.70 -1.22
N LEU A 21 13.44 4.43 -1.08
CA LEU A 21 13.95 3.36 -0.24
C LEU A 21 14.68 4.00 0.94
N ILE A 22 14.23 3.71 2.16
CA ILE A 22 14.82 4.21 3.39
C ILE A 22 15.39 3.02 4.16
N GLU A 23 16.70 2.86 4.11
CA GLU A 23 17.42 1.83 4.86
C GLU A 23 17.66 2.30 6.30
N ASN A 24 17.60 1.39 7.27
CA ASN A 24 17.67 1.70 8.70
C ASN A 24 16.65 2.76 9.13
N VAL A 25 15.41 2.66 8.65
CA VAL A 25 14.40 3.72 8.82
C VAL A 25 14.09 3.99 10.29
N PHE A 26 14.01 2.96 11.13
CA PHE A 26 13.72 3.08 12.56
C PHE A 26 14.97 2.82 13.41
N THR A 27 14.98 3.36 14.63
CA THR A 27 16.01 3.01 15.63
C THR A 27 16.02 1.51 15.89
N GLU A 28 17.17 0.95 16.28
CA GLU A 28 17.31 -0.50 16.53
C GLU A 28 16.27 -1.02 17.51
N THR A 29 16.01 -0.29 18.60
CA THR A 29 14.99 -0.63 19.60
C THR A 29 13.58 -0.71 19.00
N LEU A 30 13.20 0.27 18.15
CA LEU A 30 11.89 0.28 17.52
C LEU A 30 11.78 -0.83 16.45
N ALA A 31 12.83 -1.01 15.64
CA ALA A 31 12.88 -2.07 14.63
C ALA A 31 12.78 -3.47 15.26
N ALA A 32 13.48 -3.71 16.37
CA ALA A 32 13.41 -4.96 17.12
C ALA A 32 12.01 -5.20 17.72
N ASN A 33 11.37 -4.15 18.26
CA ASN A 33 10.00 -4.26 18.77
C ASN A 33 8.98 -4.57 17.67
N LEU A 34 9.07 -3.90 16.52
CA LEU A 34 8.23 -4.19 15.35
C LEU A 34 8.45 -5.63 14.86
N SER A 35 9.70 -6.10 14.77
CA SER A 35 10.02 -7.47 14.37
C SER A 35 9.41 -8.51 15.32
N ARG A 36 9.55 -8.30 16.64
CA ARG A 36 8.97 -9.18 17.67
C ARG A 36 7.44 -9.22 17.58
N LEU A 37 6.80 -8.06 17.47
CA LEU A 37 5.34 -7.96 17.31
C LEU A 37 4.89 -8.63 16.01
N PHE A 38 5.65 -8.47 14.92
CA PHE A 38 5.35 -9.12 13.66
C PHE A 38 5.26 -10.63 13.84
N CYS A 39 6.31 -11.24 14.38
CA CYS A 39 6.40 -12.67 14.63
C CYS A 39 5.29 -13.20 15.56
N GLN A 40 4.82 -12.39 16.50
CA GLN A 40 3.73 -12.76 17.40
C GLN A 40 2.38 -12.72 16.69
N LEU A 41 2.05 -11.62 16.03
CA LEU A 41 0.71 -11.38 15.48
C LEU A 41 0.45 -12.17 14.19
N ILE A 42 1.47 -12.32 13.33
CA ILE A 42 1.33 -13.03 12.05
C ILE A 42 0.96 -14.51 12.21
N ARG A 43 1.12 -15.11 13.41
CA ARG A 43 0.65 -16.47 13.71
C ARG A 43 -0.87 -16.61 13.61
N ARG A 44 -1.61 -15.49 13.68
CA ARG A 44 -3.07 -15.42 13.52
C ARG A 44 -3.47 -15.05 12.08
N ALA A 45 -2.50 -14.89 11.18
CA ALA A 45 -2.75 -14.56 9.79
C ALA A 45 -3.51 -15.69 9.10
N LYS A 46 -4.34 -15.32 8.13
CA LYS A 46 -5.05 -16.25 7.26
C LYS A 46 -4.50 -16.11 5.84
N PRO A 47 -4.54 -17.16 5.00
CA PRO A 47 -4.30 -16.99 3.57
C PRO A 47 -5.17 -15.85 3.02
N ILE A 48 -4.57 -14.96 2.22
CA ILE A 48 -5.35 -13.93 1.52
C ILE A 48 -6.36 -14.61 0.59
N GLY A 49 -5.91 -15.63 -0.15
CA GLY A 49 -6.74 -16.30 -1.15
C GLY A 49 -7.04 -15.36 -2.30
N LYS A 50 -8.31 -15.32 -2.73
CA LYS A 50 -8.78 -14.44 -3.80
C LYS A 50 -8.74 -12.97 -3.36
N VAL A 51 -8.11 -12.12 -4.17
CA VAL A 51 -8.08 -10.67 -3.91
C VAL A 51 -9.21 -9.98 -4.67
N GLY A 52 -10.09 -9.33 -3.91
CA GLY A 52 -11.30 -8.75 -4.47
C GLY A 52 -12.28 -9.82 -4.98
N GLU A 53 -13.21 -9.38 -5.81
CA GLU A 53 -14.22 -10.23 -6.45
C GLU A 53 -13.87 -10.51 -7.92
N VAL A 54 -13.08 -9.62 -8.54
CA VAL A 54 -12.71 -9.70 -9.95
C VAL A 54 -11.70 -10.81 -10.23
N GLY A 55 -12.08 -11.74 -11.10
CA GLY A 55 -11.19 -12.77 -11.64
C GLY A 55 -10.77 -13.86 -10.65
N GLU A 56 -9.74 -14.62 -11.02
CA GLU A 56 -9.20 -15.74 -10.23
C GLU A 56 -7.84 -15.38 -9.58
N LEU A 57 -7.63 -14.10 -9.27
CA LEU A 57 -6.37 -13.61 -8.72
C LEU A 57 -6.17 -14.13 -7.28
N ILE A 58 -5.35 -15.17 -7.15
CA ILE A 58 -4.95 -15.73 -5.86
C ILE A 58 -3.60 -15.14 -5.45
N TYR A 59 -3.59 -14.40 -4.35
CA TYR A 59 -2.35 -13.85 -3.80
C TYR A 59 -1.76 -14.82 -2.77
N ASP A 60 -0.58 -15.37 -3.10
CA ASP A 60 0.10 -16.39 -2.30
C ASP A 60 0.83 -15.77 -1.09
N ALA A 61 0.02 -15.33 -0.13
CA ALA A 61 0.50 -14.81 1.14
C ALA A 61 -0.51 -15.05 2.28
N LEU A 62 0.01 -15.05 3.50
CA LEU A 62 -0.78 -14.88 4.71
C LEU A 62 -0.94 -13.39 5.00
N ASN A 63 -2.15 -12.96 5.35
CA ASN A 63 -2.46 -11.61 5.78
C ASN A 63 -3.01 -11.57 7.19
N PHE A 64 -2.60 -10.53 7.92
CA PHE A 64 -3.20 -10.13 9.17
C PHE A 64 -3.35 -8.61 9.21
N THR A 65 -4.58 -8.13 9.38
CA THR A 65 -4.87 -6.73 9.67
C THR A 65 -4.91 -6.56 11.19
N PRO A 66 -4.04 -5.73 11.79
CA PRO A 66 -4.06 -5.52 13.23
C PRO A 66 -5.41 -5.01 13.74
N LEU A 67 -5.81 -5.51 14.91
CA LEU A 67 -6.88 -4.92 15.70
C LEU A 67 -6.51 -3.51 16.15
N LEU A 68 -7.52 -2.69 16.42
CA LEU A 68 -7.34 -1.32 16.90
C LEU A 68 -6.49 -1.24 18.18
N GLU A 69 -6.64 -2.20 19.10
CA GLU A 69 -5.83 -2.29 20.32
C GLU A 69 -4.34 -2.53 20.04
N HIS A 70 -3.99 -3.31 19.02
CA HIS A 70 -2.60 -3.54 18.63
C HIS A 70 -1.99 -2.23 18.12
N VAL A 71 -2.74 -1.47 17.34
CA VAL A 71 -2.27 -0.17 16.86
C VAL A 71 -2.10 0.80 18.03
N ARG A 72 -3.06 0.86 18.96
CA ARG A 72 -3.05 1.83 20.07
C ARG A 72 -2.02 1.55 21.17
N SER A 73 -1.70 0.28 21.42
CA SER A 73 -0.90 -0.12 22.59
C SER A 73 0.51 -0.63 22.27
N THR A 74 0.90 -0.67 20.99
CA THR A 74 2.17 -1.27 20.57
C THR A 74 2.98 -0.38 19.62
N ALA A 75 4.17 -0.86 19.23
CA ALA A 75 5.05 -0.16 18.29
C ALA A 75 4.44 0.01 16.88
N ILE A 76 3.35 -0.69 16.54
CA ILE A 76 2.64 -0.52 15.25
C ILE A 76 2.18 0.92 15.05
N ALA A 77 1.86 1.67 16.12
CA ALA A 77 1.54 3.09 16.05
C ALA A 77 2.60 3.93 15.32
N ALA A 78 3.87 3.52 15.37
CA ALA A 78 4.96 4.25 14.72
C ALA A 78 4.81 4.30 13.19
N LEU A 79 4.21 3.26 12.59
CA LEU A 79 4.01 3.13 11.13
C LEU A 79 3.06 4.19 10.57
N ALA A 80 2.18 4.76 11.40
CA ALA A 80 1.34 5.90 11.02
C ALA A 80 1.56 7.12 11.89
N SER A 81 2.74 7.24 12.53
CA SER A 81 3.02 8.42 13.34
C SER A 81 2.84 9.71 12.52
N PRO A 82 2.34 10.80 13.13
CA PRO A 82 2.19 12.08 12.42
C PRO A 82 3.49 12.58 11.77
N GLY A 83 4.63 12.25 12.37
CA GLY A 83 5.95 12.57 11.81
C GLY A 83 6.24 11.83 10.51
N LEU A 84 6.05 10.50 10.49
CA LEU A 84 6.29 9.68 9.29
C LEU A 84 5.31 10.06 8.17
N ARG A 85 4.03 10.25 8.50
CA ARG A 85 3.01 10.72 7.56
C ARG A 85 3.38 12.07 6.94
N ARG A 86 3.79 13.06 7.75
CA ARG A 86 4.22 14.38 7.23
C ARG A 86 5.48 14.29 6.39
N PHE A 87 6.45 13.47 6.79
CA PHE A 87 7.66 13.26 6.02
C PHE A 87 7.35 12.71 4.62
N LEU A 88 6.56 11.64 4.53
CA LEU A 88 6.20 11.02 3.25
C LEU A 88 5.29 11.93 2.41
N ALA A 89 4.31 12.60 3.03
CA ALA A 89 3.47 13.60 2.36
C ALA A 89 4.31 14.72 1.73
N SER A 90 5.32 15.23 2.46
CA SER A 90 6.23 16.26 1.96
C SER A 90 7.11 15.74 0.83
N ALA A 91 7.71 14.55 1.00
CA ALA A 91 8.61 13.97 0.02
C ALA A 91 7.93 13.71 -1.33
N PHE A 92 6.68 13.24 -1.33
CA PHE A 92 5.88 13.06 -2.54
C PHE A 92 5.05 14.29 -2.91
N ARG A 93 5.07 15.37 -2.11
CA ARG A 93 4.25 16.58 -2.30
C ARG A 93 2.76 16.26 -2.45
N LEU A 94 2.26 15.36 -1.61
CA LEU A 94 0.87 14.86 -1.61
C LEU A 94 0.06 15.47 -0.46
N ARG A 95 -1.21 15.74 -0.73
CA ARG A 95 -2.21 16.04 0.30
C ARG A 95 -2.86 14.73 0.73
N LEU A 96 -2.61 14.32 1.96
CA LEU A 96 -3.18 13.09 2.53
C LEU A 96 -4.39 13.43 3.39
N ASP A 97 -5.40 12.57 3.39
CA ASP A 97 -6.51 12.61 4.33
C ASP A 97 -6.15 11.88 5.64
N GLU A 98 -7.09 11.82 6.59
CA GLU A 98 -6.92 11.14 7.87
C GLU A 98 -6.92 9.61 7.82
N ASN A 99 -7.22 8.98 6.67
CA ASN A 99 -7.48 7.55 6.57
C ASN A 99 -6.18 6.75 6.45
N VAL A 100 -6.05 5.70 7.27
CA VAL A 100 -4.89 4.80 7.25
C VAL A 100 -5.29 3.35 7.49
N MET A 101 -4.73 2.45 6.69
CA MET A 101 -4.90 1.00 6.83
C MET A 101 -3.52 0.37 6.91
N VAL A 102 -3.28 -0.43 7.96
CA VAL A 102 -2.07 -1.24 8.12
C VAL A 102 -2.44 -2.71 8.03
N GLY A 103 -1.64 -3.48 7.31
CA GLY A 103 -1.68 -4.93 7.22
C GLY A 103 -0.29 -5.54 7.42
N MET A 104 -0.26 -6.86 7.48
CA MET A 104 0.95 -7.64 7.65
C MET A 104 0.90 -8.79 6.66
N HIS A 105 1.89 -8.88 5.78
CA HIS A 105 2.00 -9.97 4.80
C HIS A 105 3.16 -10.89 5.14
N ARG A 106 2.91 -12.20 5.08
CA ARG A 106 3.94 -13.24 5.09
C ARG A 106 3.81 -14.12 3.85
N HIS A 107 4.88 -14.21 3.09
CA HIS A 107 5.05 -15.19 2.01
C HIS A 107 5.95 -16.31 2.51
N ASN A 108 5.44 -17.55 2.51
CA ASN A 108 6.23 -18.72 2.90
C ASN A 108 6.83 -19.38 1.65
N PRO A 109 8.10 -19.80 1.65
CA PRO A 109 8.68 -20.48 0.51
C PRO A 109 8.19 -21.94 0.43
N PRO A 110 8.02 -22.51 -0.78
CA PRO A 110 8.02 -21.80 -2.05
C PRO A 110 6.75 -20.93 -2.15
N SER A 111 6.94 -19.69 -2.62
CA SER A 111 5.85 -18.74 -2.83
C SER A 111 5.86 -18.23 -4.26
N ARG A 112 4.68 -18.19 -4.85
CA ARG A 112 4.49 -17.74 -6.23
C ARG A 112 4.67 -16.22 -6.35
N PRO A 113 5.15 -15.72 -7.50
CA PRO A 113 5.08 -14.30 -7.79
C PRO A 113 3.62 -13.84 -7.77
N GLY A 114 3.41 -12.61 -7.30
CA GLY A 114 2.14 -11.90 -7.48
C GLY A 114 1.98 -11.41 -8.92
N TRP A 115 0.87 -10.72 -9.19
CA TRP A 115 0.67 -10.02 -10.46
C TRP A 115 1.07 -8.55 -10.35
N SER A 116 1.40 -7.95 -11.49
CA SER A 116 1.69 -6.53 -11.60
C SER A 116 0.40 -5.72 -11.46
N HIS A 117 0.37 -4.81 -10.48
CA HIS A 117 -0.76 -3.93 -10.18
C HIS A 117 -0.26 -2.58 -9.69
N THR A 118 -1.13 -1.59 -9.63
CA THR A 118 -0.75 -0.19 -9.37
C THR A 118 -1.07 0.27 -7.96
N ASP A 119 -1.98 -0.42 -7.26
CA ASP A 119 -2.61 0.01 -6.01
C ASP A 119 -3.46 1.27 -6.13
N PHE A 120 -3.63 1.84 -7.34
CA PHE A 120 -4.43 3.03 -7.58
C PHE A 120 -5.92 2.65 -7.52
N ALA A 121 -6.41 2.47 -6.31
CA ALA A 121 -7.74 1.94 -6.03
C ALA A 121 -8.52 2.88 -5.10
N VAL A 122 -9.82 2.98 -5.36
CA VAL A 122 -10.79 3.51 -4.40
C VAL A 122 -11.10 2.42 -3.37
N VAL A 123 -11.17 2.81 -2.11
CA VAL A 123 -11.36 1.92 -0.96
C VAL A 123 -12.37 2.53 0.00
N SER A 124 -12.86 1.69 0.92
CA SER A 124 -13.86 2.06 1.92
C SER A 124 -13.25 2.13 3.32
N PHE A 125 -13.64 3.17 4.07
CA PHE A 125 -13.36 3.31 5.50
C PHE A 125 -14.66 3.41 6.30
N PRO A 126 -14.67 2.94 7.57
CA PRO A 126 -15.82 3.17 8.44
C PRO A 126 -16.05 4.67 8.61
N ASN A 127 -17.30 5.13 8.67
CA ASN A 127 -17.59 6.54 8.94
C ASN A 127 -17.55 6.84 10.45
N GLU A 128 -16.38 6.64 11.04
CA GLU A 128 -16.07 6.93 12.44
C GLU A 128 -15.24 8.22 12.56
N PRO A 129 -15.33 8.99 13.65
CA PRO A 129 -14.45 10.14 13.86
C PRO A 129 -12.97 9.74 13.92
N PRO A 130 -12.04 10.59 13.43
CA PRO A 130 -10.61 10.38 13.64
C PRO A 130 -10.25 10.34 15.13
N ASN A 131 -9.19 9.62 15.49
CA ASN A 131 -8.69 9.54 16.86
C ASN A 131 -8.01 10.86 17.31
N HIS A 132 -7.51 10.92 18.55
CA HIS A 132 -6.81 12.09 19.10
C HIS A 132 -5.53 12.49 18.33
N GLN A 133 -5.02 11.63 17.45
CA GLN A 133 -3.88 11.91 16.57
C GLN A 133 -4.32 12.38 15.18
N GLY A 134 -5.63 12.58 14.98
CA GLY A 134 -6.23 12.98 13.70
C GLY A 134 -6.24 11.88 12.65
N LEU A 135 -6.24 10.60 13.07
CA LEU A 135 -6.23 9.45 12.15
C LEU A 135 -7.48 8.59 12.31
N ARG A 136 -8.04 8.19 11.17
CA ARG A 136 -9.09 7.18 11.07
C ARG A 136 -8.47 5.86 10.62
N TRP A 137 -8.58 4.85 11.47
CA TRP A 137 -7.96 3.56 11.23
C TRP A 137 -8.96 2.60 10.61
N TYR A 138 -8.56 1.94 9.53
CA TYR A 138 -9.20 0.69 9.16
C TYR A 138 -8.64 -0.42 10.05
N TYR A 139 -9.53 -1.20 10.66
CA TYR A 139 -9.17 -2.33 11.52
C TYR A 139 -10.09 -3.51 11.25
N GLN A 140 -9.61 -4.71 11.54
CA GLN A 140 -10.43 -5.90 11.42
C GLN A 140 -11.65 -5.82 12.36
N GLY A 141 -12.85 -5.96 11.80
CA GLY A 141 -14.11 -5.96 12.57
C GLY A 141 -14.88 -4.63 12.56
N CYS A 142 -14.42 -3.59 11.86
CA CYS A 142 -15.10 -2.28 11.78
C CYS A 142 -16.39 -2.25 10.92
N ASN A 143 -17.00 -3.40 10.61
CA ASN A 143 -18.17 -3.54 9.74
C ASN A 143 -18.05 -2.77 8.39
N CYS A 144 -16.86 -2.78 7.82
CA CYS A 144 -16.53 -2.12 6.56
C CYS A 144 -15.61 -3.06 5.77
N HIS A 145 -15.84 -3.19 4.46
CA HIS A 145 -15.01 -3.97 3.55
C HIS A 145 -14.06 -3.03 2.82
N TYR A 146 -12.79 -3.02 3.23
CA TYR A 146 -11.77 -2.09 2.71
C TYR A 146 -11.70 -2.05 1.18
N SER A 147 -11.66 -3.22 0.56
CA SER A 147 -11.47 -3.38 -0.88
C SER A 147 -12.71 -3.10 -1.73
N ASP A 148 -13.86 -2.80 -1.11
CA ASP A 148 -15.07 -2.54 -1.87
C ASP A 148 -15.13 -1.08 -2.33
N ASP A 149 -15.04 -0.93 -3.65
CA ASP A 149 -15.06 0.33 -4.41
C ASP A 149 -16.42 0.63 -5.04
N SER A 150 -17.47 -0.12 -4.68
CA SER A 150 -18.83 0.11 -5.17
C SER A 150 -19.41 1.42 -4.65
N ARG A 151 -20.35 1.99 -5.40
CA ARG A 151 -21.13 3.14 -4.96
C ARG A 151 -22.14 2.76 -3.87
N ASP A 152 -22.80 1.61 -4.05
CA ASP A 152 -24.08 1.35 -3.39
C ASP A 152 -24.04 0.25 -2.30
N ARG A 153 -23.03 -0.63 -2.26
CA ARG A 153 -23.02 -1.74 -1.27
C ARG A 153 -22.63 -1.31 0.14
N GLN A 154 -21.87 -0.22 0.26
CA GLN A 154 -21.47 0.37 1.53
C GLN A 154 -21.76 1.88 1.56
N PRO A 155 -23.05 2.28 1.56
CA PRO A 155 -23.45 3.68 1.41
C PRO A 155 -23.04 4.56 2.59
N GLN A 156 -22.74 3.95 3.74
CA GLN A 156 -22.25 4.64 4.94
C GLN A 156 -20.72 4.69 5.03
N ALA A 157 -20.00 4.07 4.10
CA ALA A 157 -18.54 4.10 4.12
C ALA A 157 -17.99 5.40 3.52
N ILE A 158 -16.88 5.88 4.08
CA ILE A 158 -16.10 6.95 3.47
C ILE A 158 -15.32 6.34 2.30
N LYS A 159 -15.55 6.86 1.10
CA LYS A 159 -14.79 6.48 -0.10
C LYS A 159 -13.57 7.38 -0.22
N THR A 160 -12.40 6.76 -0.23
CA THR A 160 -11.10 7.43 -0.40
C THR A 160 -10.23 6.62 -1.35
N ALA A 161 -9.09 7.15 -1.78
CA ALA A 161 -8.18 6.44 -2.68
C ALA A 161 -6.78 6.34 -2.08
N ARG A 162 -6.09 5.24 -2.35
CA ARG A 162 -4.72 5.03 -1.89
C ARG A 162 -3.79 6.01 -2.60
N ALA A 163 -2.98 6.73 -1.83
CA ALA A 163 -2.10 7.78 -2.34
C ALA A 163 -0.61 7.44 -2.16
N ILE A 164 -0.25 6.75 -1.08
CA ILE A 164 1.12 6.28 -0.82
C ILE A 164 1.04 4.86 -0.30
N ALA A 165 1.76 3.94 -0.95
CA ALA A 165 1.97 2.58 -0.46
C ALA A 165 3.30 2.52 0.30
N CYS A 166 3.31 1.78 1.38
CA CYS A 166 4.47 1.61 2.25
C CYS A 166 4.67 0.14 2.59
N LEU A 167 5.88 -0.35 2.37
CA LEU A 167 6.31 -1.71 2.63
C LEU A 167 7.53 -1.66 3.55
N TYR A 168 7.34 -2.01 4.82
CA TYR A 168 8.42 -2.11 5.80
C TYR A 168 8.81 -3.57 6.02
N TYR A 169 10.04 -3.91 5.63
CA TYR A 169 10.58 -5.25 5.73
C TYR A 169 11.13 -5.51 7.14
N THR A 170 10.70 -6.62 7.75
CA THR A 170 11.04 -6.95 9.12
C THR A 170 10.97 -8.45 9.34
N ALA A 171 11.65 -8.98 10.36
CA ALA A 171 11.65 -10.41 10.68
C ALA A 171 11.99 -11.34 9.50
N ASN A 172 12.79 -10.87 8.54
CA ASN A 172 13.34 -11.67 7.45
C ASN A 172 14.69 -12.26 7.84
N ASP A 173 15.08 -13.37 7.21
CA ASP A 173 16.46 -13.80 7.24
C ASP A 173 17.36 -12.74 6.56
N PRO A 174 18.67 -12.69 6.86
CA PRO A 174 19.61 -11.89 6.08
C PRO A 174 19.47 -12.20 4.58
N TRP A 175 19.16 -11.17 3.80
CA TRP A 175 18.90 -11.30 2.38
C TRP A 175 20.15 -10.98 1.55
N VAL A 176 20.38 -11.76 0.49
CA VAL A 176 21.36 -11.47 -0.55
C VAL A 176 20.72 -11.61 -1.93
N GLU A 177 21.36 -10.99 -2.93
CA GLU A 177 20.88 -11.00 -4.31
C GLU A 177 20.69 -12.42 -4.85
N GLY A 178 19.59 -12.63 -5.57
CA GLY A 178 19.22 -13.94 -6.14
C GLY A 178 18.36 -14.82 -5.22
N MET A 179 18.15 -14.48 -3.94
CA MET A 179 17.28 -15.26 -3.05
C MET A 179 15.77 -15.11 -3.34
N GLY A 180 15.39 -14.21 -4.24
CA GLY A 180 14.01 -13.86 -4.48
C GLY A 180 13.43 -12.99 -3.36
N GLY A 181 12.11 -12.84 -3.39
CA GLY A 181 11.36 -12.10 -2.38
C GLY A 181 11.36 -10.59 -2.56
N GLU A 182 11.93 -10.09 -3.66
CA GLU A 182 11.95 -8.66 -3.95
C GLU A 182 10.55 -8.14 -4.33
N THR A 183 10.37 -6.83 -4.15
CA THR A 183 9.29 -6.10 -4.81
C THR A 183 9.80 -5.64 -6.17
N GLY A 184 9.21 -6.14 -7.26
CA GLY A 184 9.53 -5.74 -8.62
C GLY A 184 8.83 -4.42 -8.99
N LEU A 185 9.54 -3.57 -9.73
CA LEU A 185 9.02 -2.32 -10.29
C LEU A 185 8.90 -2.47 -11.80
N TYR A 186 7.75 -2.10 -12.37
CA TYR A 186 7.44 -2.36 -13.77
C TYR A 186 7.17 -1.08 -14.55
N SER A 187 7.61 -1.05 -15.82
CA SER A 187 7.21 -0.07 -16.83
C SER A 187 6.24 -0.70 -17.83
N ASP A 188 5.87 0.06 -18.86
CA ASP A 188 5.12 -0.42 -20.02
C ASP A 188 3.77 -1.05 -19.63
N LEU A 189 3.02 -0.34 -18.78
CA LEU A 189 1.73 -0.79 -18.23
C LEU A 189 1.82 -2.15 -17.51
N GLY A 190 2.90 -2.33 -16.74
CA GLY A 190 3.12 -3.52 -15.92
C GLY A 190 3.77 -4.69 -16.65
N LYS A 191 4.13 -4.54 -17.93
CA LYS A 191 4.65 -5.63 -18.77
C LYS A 191 6.16 -5.85 -18.65
N ARG A 192 6.92 -4.82 -18.27
CA ARG A 192 8.39 -4.89 -18.25
C ARG A 192 8.95 -4.64 -16.86
N LEU A 193 9.63 -5.63 -16.27
CA LEU A 193 10.37 -5.45 -15.02
C LEU A 193 11.60 -4.56 -15.27
N VAL A 194 11.73 -3.47 -14.52
CA VAL A 194 12.82 -2.49 -14.67
C VAL A 194 13.61 -2.24 -13.39
N GLY A 195 13.11 -2.69 -12.24
CA GLY A 195 13.80 -2.54 -10.96
C GLY A 195 13.36 -3.59 -9.94
N LYS A 196 14.17 -3.79 -8.91
CA LYS A 196 13.89 -4.70 -7.79
C LYS A 196 14.26 -4.04 -6.47
N ILE A 197 13.39 -4.16 -5.47
CA ILE A 197 13.63 -3.66 -4.12
C ILE A 197 13.82 -4.85 -3.18
N PRO A 198 15.00 -5.01 -2.56
CA PRO A 198 15.28 -6.16 -1.71
C PRO A 198 14.54 -6.06 -0.36
N PRO A 199 14.05 -7.19 0.19
CA PRO A 199 13.29 -7.21 1.45
C PRO A 199 14.20 -7.17 2.70
N ARG A 200 15.18 -6.26 2.74
CA ARG A 200 16.14 -6.14 3.85
C ARG A 200 15.47 -5.62 5.10
N ASN A 201 15.73 -6.26 6.25
CA ASN A 201 15.18 -5.81 7.53
C ASN A 201 15.48 -4.34 7.82
N ASN A 202 14.56 -3.69 8.52
CA ASN A 202 14.60 -2.28 8.86
C ASN A 202 14.70 -1.34 7.65
N SER A 203 14.17 -1.78 6.49
CA SER A 203 14.06 -0.95 5.29
C SER A 203 12.61 -0.67 4.96
N LEU A 204 12.31 0.59 4.66
CA LEU A 204 11.00 1.05 4.19
C LEU A 204 11.08 1.37 2.70
N PHE A 205 10.33 0.65 1.90
CA PHE A 205 10.02 1.03 0.53
C PHE A 205 8.68 1.76 0.50
N ALA A 206 8.66 3.02 0.08
CA ALA A 206 7.45 3.81 -0.05
C ALA A 206 7.36 4.40 -1.46
N PHE A 207 6.17 4.46 -2.04
CA PHE A 207 5.98 5.06 -3.36
C PHE A 207 4.66 5.79 -3.48
N GLU A 208 4.66 6.81 -4.33
CA GLU A 208 3.47 7.52 -4.76
C GLU A 208 2.65 6.60 -5.66
N ILE A 209 1.39 6.39 -5.29
CA ILE A 209 0.46 5.54 -6.02
C ILE A 209 -0.14 6.37 -7.14
N SER A 210 -0.07 5.83 -8.34
CA SER A 210 -0.60 6.45 -9.56
C SER A 210 -1.13 5.37 -10.50
N PRO A 211 -1.85 5.73 -11.58
CA PRO A 211 -2.30 4.76 -12.58
C PRO A 211 -1.16 3.95 -13.22
N ILE A 212 0.11 4.35 -13.08
CA ILE A 212 1.27 3.67 -13.66
C ILE A 212 2.27 3.14 -12.62
N SER A 213 1.93 3.13 -11.33
CA SER A 213 2.82 2.61 -10.27
C SER A 213 2.86 1.08 -10.18
N TYR A 214 3.10 0.43 -11.32
CA TYR A 214 3.05 -1.03 -11.45
C TYR A 214 4.15 -1.72 -10.64
N HIS A 215 3.74 -2.59 -9.72
CA HIS A 215 4.63 -3.35 -8.87
C HIS A 215 4.07 -4.75 -8.58
N ALA A 216 4.95 -5.67 -8.19
CA ALA A 216 4.56 -7.03 -7.81
C ALA A 216 5.55 -7.65 -6.83
N TYR A 217 5.08 -8.61 -6.03
CA TYR A 217 5.96 -9.54 -5.34
C TYR A 217 6.57 -10.54 -6.35
N LEU A 218 7.90 -10.73 -6.34
CA LEU A 218 8.58 -11.58 -7.34
C LEU A 218 8.63 -13.07 -7.00
N GLY A 219 8.01 -13.51 -5.91
CA GLY A 219 8.09 -14.90 -5.46
C GLY A 219 9.40 -15.20 -4.74
N SER A 220 9.46 -16.32 -4.04
CA SER A 220 10.71 -16.87 -3.51
C SER A 220 10.58 -18.37 -3.32
N GLU A 221 11.56 -19.10 -3.85
CA GLU A 221 11.65 -20.56 -3.70
C GLU A 221 12.19 -20.97 -2.33
N THR A 222 12.98 -20.11 -1.67
CA THR A 222 13.83 -20.53 -0.53
C THR A 222 13.67 -19.69 0.72
N ARG A 223 13.14 -18.46 0.63
CA ARG A 223 13.09 -17.54 1.75
C ARG A 223 11.70 -17.02 2.04
N GLN A 224 11.39 -16.96 3.33
CA GLN A 224 10.19 -16.29 3.82
C GLN A 224 10.37 -14.77 3.69
N ARG A 225 9.32 -14.07 3.25
CA ARG A 225 9.24 -12.62 3.29
C ARG A 225 8.12 -12.16 4.20
N ASN A 226 8.49 -11.39 5.21
CA ASN A 226 7.64 -10.72 6.17
C ASN A 226 7.68 -9.21 5.90
N THR A 227 6.51 -8.58 5.89
CA THR A 227 6.37 -7.15 5.57
C THR A 227 5.17 -6.56 6.27
N TYR A 228 5.36 -5.45 6.98
CA TYR A 228 4.24 -4.55 7.28
C TYR A 228 3.90 -3.77 6.03
N VAL A 229 2.65 -3.83 5.59
CA VAL A 229 2.15 -3.07 4.45
C VAL A 229 1.14 -2.04 4.93
N TRP A 230 1.17 -0.83 4.42
CA TRP A 230 0.13 0.14 4.74
C TRP A 230 -0.03 1.19 3.66
N TRP A 231 -1.18 1.86 3.72
CA TRP A 231 -1.53 2.91 2.80
C TRP A 231 -1.92 4.18 3.53
N TYR A 232 -1.41 5.32 3.06
CA TYR A 232 -2.04 6.61 3.28
C TYR A 232 -2.95 6.94 2.12
N HIS A 233 -4.02 7.67 2.40
CA HIS A 233 -5.07 7.93 1.42
C HIS A 233 -5.22 9.42 1.14
N ALA A 234 -5.95 9.72 0.08
CA ALA A 234 -6.34 11.06 -0.32
C ALA A 234 -7.65 11.00 -1.10
N GLN A 235 -8.28 12.18 -1.27
CA GLN A 235 -9.51 12.31 -2.02
C GLN A 235 -9.33 11.77 -3.47
N PRO A 236 -10.23 10.88 -3.96
CA PRO A 236 -10.10 10.29 -5.29
C PRO A 236 -10.01 11.32 -6.42
N SER A 237 -10.81 12.40 -6.36
CA SER A 237 -10.79 13.48 -7.36
C SER A 237 -9.46 14.24 -7.37
N TYR A 238 -8.84 14.44 -6.21
CA TYR A 238 -7.52 15.05 -6.10
C TYR A 238 -6.45 14.18 -6.76
N LEU A 239 -6.47 12.86 -6.54
CA LEU A 239 -5.50 11.95 -7.14
C LEU A 239 -5.67 11.84 -8.66
N LEU A 240 -6.91 11.79 -9.17
CA LEU A 240 -7.14 11.82 -10.62
C LEU A 240 -6.62 13.10 -11.26
N HIS A 241 -6.89 14.25 -10.66
CA HIS A 241 -6.38 15.52 -11.16
C HIS A 241 -4.84 15.54 -11.16
N ARG A 242 -4.23 15.10 -10.05
CA ARG A 242 -2.78 15.04 -9.91
C ARG A 242 -2.12 14.11 -10.93
N HIS A 243 -2.75 12.97 -11.20
CA HIS A 243 -2.26 11.95 -12.12
C HIS A 243 -2.99 11.98 -13.47
N ARG A 244 -3.44 13.17 -13.90
CA ARG A 244 -4.20 13.34 -15.15
C ARG A 244 -3.50 12.69 -16.34
N ALA A 245 -2.23 13.02 -16.57
CA ALA A 245 -1.47 12.48 -17.70
C ALA A 245 -1.36 10.95 -17.68
N ALA A 246 -1.13 10.34 -16.51
CA ALA A 246 -1.07 8.89 -16.37
C ALA A 246 -2.46 8.23 -16.56
N SER A 247 -3.52 8.90 -16.11
CA SER A 247 -4.90 8.45 -16.29
C SER A 247 -5.31 8.50 -17.77
N GLU A 248 -5.04 9.62 -18.44
CA GLU A 248 -5.24 9.78 -19.89
C GLU A 248 -4.46 8.74 -20.69
N TYR A 249 -3.21 8.47 -20.31
CA TYR A 249 -2.41 7.41 -20.94
C TYR A 249 -3.05 6.02 -20.83
N LYS A 250 -3.60 5.63 -19.66
CA LYS A 250 -4.34 4.36 -19.53
C LYS A 250 -5.62 4.35 -20.36
N LEU A 251 -6.38 5.44 -20.37
CA LEU A 251 -7.60 5.57 -21.17
C LEU A 251 -7.34 5.44 -22.67
N GLN A 252 -6.24 6.01 -23.18
CA GLN A 252 -5.80 5.84 -24.58
C GLN A 252 -5.53 4.37 -24.94
N HIS A 253 -5.19 3.54 -23.94
CA HIS A 253 -5.00 2.10 -24.08
C HIS A 253 -6.24 1.28 -23.71
N GLN A 254 -7.41 1.93 -23.55
CA GLN A 254 -8.67 1.30 -23.17
C GLN A 254 -8.60 0.59 -21.80
N LEU A 255 -7.80 1.13 -20.88
CA LEU A 255 -7.68 0.64 -19.51
C LEU A 255 -8.34 1.62 -18.53
N ASP A 256 -9.05 1.08 -17.53
CA ASP A 256 -9.51 1.89 -16.38
C ASP A 256 -8.27 2.41 -15.62
N PRO A 257 -8.15 3.73 -15.39
CA PRO A 257 -7.10 4.26 -14.54
C PRO A 257 -7.04 3.60 -13.16
N TRP A 258 -8.20 3.27 -12.59
CA TRP A 258 -8.33 2.63 -11.29
C TRP A 258 -8.13 1.11 -11.35
N ASP A 259 -7.46 0.56 -10.36
CA ASP A 259 -7.46 -0.87 -10.07
C ASP A 259 -8.77 -1.22 -9.36
N ARG A 260 -9.72 -1.77 -10.11
CA ARG A 260 -11.07 -2.15 -9.64
C ARG A 260 -11.05 -3.53 -8.98
N TRP A 261 -11.63 -3.64 -7.80
CA TRP A 261 -11.57 -4.85 -6.99
C TRP A 261 -12.94 -5.51 -6.73
N THR A 262 -14.05 -4.82 -6.90
CA THR A 262 -15.39 -5.44 -6.93
C THR A 262 -15.79 -5.87 -8.34
N ASP A 263 -16.77 -6.76 -8.48
CA ASP A 263 -17.20 -7.30 -9.78
C ASP A 263 -17.62 -6.21 -10.78
N ALA A 264 -17.37 -6.44 -12.07
CA ALA A 264 -17.54 -5.43 -13.12
C ALA A 264 -19.00 -4.96 -13.32
N ASP A 265 -19.98 -5.78 -12.93
CA ASP A 265 -21.41 -5.47 -12.97
C ASP A 265 -21.87 -4.57 -11.82
N VAL A 266 -21.02 -4.36 -10.81
CA VAL A 266 -21.30 -3.53 -9.66
C VAL A 266 -21.08 -2.05 -10.00
N PRO A 267 -22.07 -1.17 -9.76
CA PRO A 267 -21.89 0.27 -9.91
C PRO A 267 -20.70 0.76 -9.08
N LYS A 268 -19.70 1.32 -9.75
CA LYS A 268 -18.47 1.79 -9.11
C LYS A 268 -18.66 3.15 -8.49
N PHE A 269 -17.86 3.46 -7.48
CA PHE A 269 -17.74 4.84 -7.01
C PHE A 269 -17.32 5.74 -8.17
N GLU A 270 -18.17 6.73 -8.44
CA GLU A 270 -17.95 7.74 -9.45
C GLU A 270 -17.25 8.93 -8.82
N THR A 271 -16.06 9.24 -9.34
CA THR A 271 -15.44 10.55 -9.11
C THR A 271 -16.00 11.53 -10.12
N ALA A 272 -16.18 12.80 -9.74
CA ALA A 272 -16.40 13.86 -10.73
C ALA A 272 -15.39 13.68 -11.88
N SER A 273 -15.91 13.55 -13.09
CA SER A 273 -15.12 13.26 -14.29
C SER A 273 -13.98 14.26 -14.42
N LEU A 274 -12.84 13.81 -14.97
CA LEU A 274 -11.83 14.75 -15.44
C LEU A 274 -12.55 15.69 -16.42
N PRO A 275 -12.50 17.02 -16.23
CA PRO A 275 -13.13 17.92 -17.19
C PRO A 275 -12.53 17.60 -18.56
N THR A 276 -13.41 17.34 -19.52
CA THR A 276 -13.03 17.03 -20.89
C THR A 276 -12.21 18.19 -21.43
N SER A 277 -11.19 17.92 -22.25
CA SER A 277 -10.34 18.97 -22.82
C SER A 277 -11.13 20.02 -23.63
N GLN A 278 -12.39 19.74 -23.98
CA GLN A 278 -13.32 20.67 -24.65
C GLN A 278 -13.97 21.71 -23.72
N GLU A 279 -13.91 21.54 -22.39
CA GLU A 279 -14.48 22.50 -21.42
C GLU A 279 -13.41 23.46 -20.85
N ALA A 280 -12.18 23.39 -21.36
CA ALA A 280 -11.03 24.20 -20.90
C ALA A 280 -10.54 25.22 -21.94
N GLU A 281 -11.30 25.43 -23.02
CA GLU A 281 -11.16 26.57 -23.97
C GLU A 281 -12.29 27.57 -23.74
#